data_AF-A0AAU2ISB6-F1
#
_entry.id   AF-A0AAU2ISB6-F1
#
_cell.length_a   1.000
_cell.length_b   1.000
_cell.length_c   1.000
_cell.angle_alpha   90.00
_cell.angle_beta   90.00
_cell.angle_gamma   90.00
#
_symmetry.space_group_name_H-M   'P 1'
#
loop_
_entity.id
_entity.type
_entity.pdbx_description
1 polymer ?
#
loop_
_entity_poly.entity_id
_entity_poly.type
_entity_poly.pdbx_seq_one_letter_code
_entity_poly.pdbx_strand_id
1 'polypeptide(L)' 'MAERAATLVADYGASDAALLDVAFGRAKPEGRLPFELPRSMDAVRASRPDVPNDTENPLFPYGAGLTL' A
#
# COMPACT_ATOMS: atom_id res chain seq x y z
N MET A 1 -2.44 16.31 -0.34
CA MET A 1 -1.52 16.06 0.78
C MET A 1 -0.49 14.98 0.42
N ALA A 2 -0.91 13.77 0.01
CA ALA A 2 0.01 12.72 -0.45
C ALA A 2 0.91 13.15 -1.64
N GLU A 3 0.38 13.91 -2.60
CA GLU A 3 1.13 14.40 -3.78
C GLU A 3 2.33 15.29 -3.45
N ARG A 4 2.43 15.80 -2.21
CA ARG A 4 3.56 16.64 -1.76
C ARG A 4 4.56 15.89 -0.89
N ALA A 5 4.31 14.61 -0.60
CA ALA A 5 5.20 13.81 0.21
C ALA A 5 6.38 13.28 -0.64
N ALA A 6 7.59 13.30 -0.08
CA ALA A 6 8.74 12.66 -0.70
C ALA A 6 8.64 11.11 -0.66
N THR A 7 8.03 10.58 0.40
CA THR A 7 7.80 9.16 0.63
C THR A 7 6.48 8.98 1.36
N LEU A 8 5.76 7.90 1.04
CA LEU A 8 4.57 7.45 1.76
C LEU A 8 4.82 6.04 2.30
N VAL A 9 4.51 5.81 3.57
CA VAL A 9 4.58 4.47 4.19
C VAL A 9 3.16 4.07 4.59
N ALA A 10 2.75 2.89 4.15
CA ALA A 10 1.50 2.27 4.59
C ALA A 10 1.81 1.35 5.78
N ASP A 11 1.19 1.64 6.93
CA ASP A 11 1.31 0.84 8.14
C ASP A 11 -0.01 0.10 8.40
N TYR A 12 0.12 -1.19 8.69
CA TYR A 12 -0.99 -2.11 8.96
C TYR A 12 -0.87 -2.76 10.36
N GLY A 13 -0.14 -2.12 11.28
CA GLY A 13 0.05 -2.58 12.65
C GLY A 13 1.49 -2.97 12.99
N ALA A 14 2.48 -2.37 12.32
CA ALA A 14 3.87 -2.48 12.72
C ALA A 14 4.12 -1.79 14.07
N SER A 15 5.18 -2.18 14.76
CA SER A 15 5.63 -1.43 15.94
C SER A 15 6.27 -0.11 15.51
N ASP A 16 6.16 0.91 16.37
CA ASP A 16 6.80 2.21 16.15
C ASP A 16 8.30 2.08 15.85
N ALA A 17 8.98 1.18 16.57
CA ALA A 17 10.41 0.93 16.36
C ALA A 17 10.70 0.44 14.93
N ALA A 18 9.93 -0.53 14.44
CA ALA A 18 10.11 -1.06 13.08
C ALA A 18 9.80 0.00 12.02
N LEU A 19 8.73 0.79 12.20
CA LEU A 19 8.37 1.87 11.30
C LEU A 19 9.48 2.93 11.21
N LEU A 20 10.01 3.35 12.37
CA LEU A 20 11.07 4.35 12.44
C LEU A 20 12.41 3.84 11.88
N ASP A 21 12.74 2.56 12.08
CA ASP A 21 13.95 1.99 11.50
C ASP A 21 13.92 1.99 9.98
N VAL A 22 12.78 1.71 9.36
CA VAL A 22 12.61 1.85 7.91
C VAL A 22 12.63 3.32 7.49
N ALA A 23 11.90 4.19 8.19
CA ALA A 23 11.81 5.62 7.85
C ALA A 23 13.16 6.34 7.91
N PHE A 24 14.04 5.96 8.84
CA PHE A 24 15.38 6.53 8.96
C PHE A 24 16.46 5.72 8.21
N GLY A 25 16.08 4.70 7.45
CA GLY A 25 17.00 3.90 6.64
C GLY A 25 17.93 2.96 7.43
N ARG A 26 17.58 2.64 8.67
CA ARG A 26 18.27 1.61 9.48
C ARG A 26 17.89 0.19 9.06
N ALA A 27 16.72 0.01 8.47
CA ALA A 27 16.23 -1.23 7.90
C ALA A 27 15.68 -1.00 6.48
N LYS A 28 15.69 -2.05 5.64
CA LYS A 28 15.08 -2.00 4.31
C LYS A 28 13.59 -2.36 4.38
N PRO A 29 12.71 -1.65 3.65
CA PRO A 29 11.32 -2.06 3.53
C PRO A 29 11.19 -3.31 2.66
N GLU A 30 10.61 -4.37 3.20
CA GLU A 30 10.37 -5.64 2.49
C GLU A 30 8.88 -5.91 2.25
N GLY A 31 8.01 -5.09 2.84
CA GLY A 31 6.55 -5.23 2.76
C GLY A 31 6.02 -5.20 1.32
N ARG A 32 4.98 -5.99 1.10
CA ARG A 32 4.19 -6.04 -0.14
C ARG A 32 2.72 -5.95 0.22
N LEU A 33 1.96 -5.18 -0.56
CA LEU A 33 0.53 -5.00 -0.30
C LEU A 33 -0.20 -6.35 -0.36
N PRO A 34 -0.96 -6.73 0.69
CA PRO A 34 -1.69 -8.00 0.72
C PRO A 34 -3.03 -7.94 -0.05
N PHE A 35 -3.41 -6.77 -0.55
CA PHE A 35 -4.57 -6.52 -1.41
C PHE A 35 -4.27 -5.33 -2.33
N GLU A 36 -5.02 -5.18 -3.40
CA GLU A 36 -4.93 -3.98 -4.24
C GLU A 36 -5.52 -2.74 -3.55
N LEU A 37 -4.96 -1.57 -3.83
CA LEU A 37 -5.54 -0.29 -3.40
C LEU A 37 -6.37 0.30 -4.55
N PRO A 38 -7.70 0.38 -4.39
CA PRO A 38 -8.56 0.95 -5.41
C PRO A 38 -8.29 2.44 -5.58
N ARG A 39 -8.40 2.93 -6.82
CA ARG A 39 -8.17 4.35 -7.12
C ARG A 39 -9.27 5.28 -6.65
N SER A 40 -10.47 4.75 -6.37
CA SER A 40 -11.63 5.52 -5.94
C SER A 40 -12.66 4.64 -5.23
N MET A 41 -13.60 5.28 -4.52
CA MET A 41 -14.74 4.58 -3.91
C MET A 41 -15.72 4.01 -4.96
N ASP A 42 -15.77 4.57 -6.17
CA ASP A 42 -16.55 3.99 -7.26
C ASP A 42 -15.96 2.65 -7.72
N ALA A 43 -14.63 2.56 -7.81
CA ALA A 43 -13.95 1.32 -8.12
C ALA A 43 -14.21 0.24 -7.06
N VAL A 44 -14.24 0.61 -5.78
CA VAL A 44 -14.63 -0.31 -4.69
C VAL A 44 -16.05 -0.85 -4.88
N ARG A 45 -17.01 0.03 -5.19
CA ARG A 45 -18.42 -0.35 -5.37
C ARG A 45 -18.66 -1.23 -6.60
N ALA A 46 -17.87 -1.05 -7.65
CA ALA A 46 -17.95 -1.85 -8.86
C ALA A 46 -17.29 -3.22 -8.72
N SER A 47 -16.31 -3.36 -7.82
CA SER A 47 -15.62 -4.61 -7.53
C SER A 47 -16.58 -5.65 -6.93
N ARG A 48 -16.42 -6.91 -7.36
CA ARG A 48 -17.17 -8.01 -6.77
C ARG A 48 -16.56 -8.41 -5.42
N PRO A 49 -17.34 -8.53 -4.33
CA PRO A 49 -16.81 -8.81 -3.00
C PRO A 49 -16.33 -10.25 -2.83
N ASP A 50 -16.76 -11.17 -3.70
CA ASP A 50 -16.40 -12.58 -3.71
C ASP A 50 -15.21 -12.91 -4.62
N VAL A 51 -14.69 -11.93 -5.35
CA VAL A 51 -13.56 -12.10 -6.27
C VAL A 51 -12.34 -11.32 -5.76
N PRO A 52 -11.22 -12.00 -5.45
CA PRO A 52 -9.99 -11.32 -5.05
C PRO A 52 -9.41 -10.45 -6.17
N ASN A 53 -8.95 -9.24 -5.82
CA ASN A 53 -8.22 -8.32 -6.70
C ASN A 53 -8.96 -8.03 -8.03
N ASP A 54 -10.23 -7.67 -7.94
CA ASP A 54 -11.14 -7.48 -9.09
C ASP A 54 -11.28 -6.01 -9.54
N THR A 55 -10.44 -5.11 -9.03
CA THR A 55 -10.42 -3.72 -9.48
C THR A 55 -9.78 -3.64 -10.87
N GLU A 56 -10.51 -3.11 -11.85
CA GLU A 56 -10.05 -2.99 -13.24
C GLU A 56 -8.78 -2.14 -13.39
N ASN A 57 -8.64 -1.09 -12.57
CA ASN A 57 -7.51 -0.15 -12.61
C ASN A 57 -7.11 0.27 -11.18
N PRO A 58 -6.40 -0.58 -10.43
CA PRO A 58 -6.01 -0.27 -9.06
C PRO A 58 -4.94 0.83 -9.06
N LEU A 59 -4.96 1.69 -8.03
CA LEU A 59 -3.91 2.69 -7.82
C LEU A 59 -2.57 2.02 -7.48
N PHE A 60 -2.63 0.96 -6.67
CA PHE A 60 -1.53 0.04 -6.44
C PHE A 60 -2.02 -1.40 -6.54
N PRO A 61 -1.43 -2.24 -7.39
CA PRO A 61 -1.85 -3.63 -7.53
C PRO A 61 -1.48 -4.47 -6.29
N TYR A 62 -2.09 -5.66 -6.18
CA TYR A 62 -1.65 -6.68 -5.23
C TYR A 62 -0.14 -6.93 -5.35
N GLY A 63 0.53 -7.08 -4.21
CA GLY A 63 1.96 -7.30 -4.18
C GLY A 63 2.80 -6.07 -4.51
N ALA A 64 2.20 -4.89 -4.69
CA ALA A 64 3.00 -3.67 -4.87
C ALA A 64 3.81 -3.35 -3.61
N GLY A 65 5.03 -2.87 -3.82
CA GLY A 65 5.94 -2.42 -2.78
C GLY A 65 7.21 -1.89 -3.43
N LEU A 66 7.82 -0.88 -2.81
CA LEU A 66 9.09 -0.34 -3.30
C LEU A 66 10.20 -1.38 -3.10
N THR A 67 11.15 -1.40 -4.04
CA THR A 67 12.39 -2.17 -3.91
C THR A 67 13.53 -1.15 -3.92
N LEU A 68 14.23 -1.03 -2.78
CA LEU A 68 15.31 -0.06 -2.53
C LEU A 68 16.68 -0.73 -2.44
#